data_AF-A0A7S3NSV0-F1
#
_entry.id   AF-A0A7S3NSV0-F1
#
_cell.length_a   1.000
_cell.length_b   1.000
_cell.length_c   1.000
_cell.angle_alpha   90.00
_cell.angle_beta   90.00
_cell.angle_gamma   90.00
#
_symmetry.space_group_name_H-M   'P 1'
#
loop_
_entity.id
_entity.type
_entity.pdbx_description
1 polymer ?
#
loop_
_entity_poly.entity_id
_entity_poly.type
_entity_poly.pdbx_seq_one_letter_code
_entity_poly.pdbx_strand_id
1 'polypeptide(L)'
;TTEIEESKNEEFQEWLKESQEDKLGSLKKQMGWMKHAFICCLRYLRLATTATTLDSTFYEASMKEILKGSGDTDTNACIAGGLLGAIVGFHNLPELPRKKVLAWEYKGGKGIKREK
;
A
#
# COMPACT_ATOMS: atom_id res chain seq x y z
N THR A 1 -12.94 30.89 0.59
CA THR A 1 -11.98 30.15 -0.25
C THR A 1 -10.76 29.94 0.58
N THR A 2 -10.55 28.73 1.10
CA THR A 2 -9.39 28.45 1.97
C THR A 2 -8.18 28.32 1.07
N GLU A 3 -7.28 29.29 1.11
CA GLU A 3 -5.97 29.19 0.48
C GLU A 3 -5.22 28.05 1.17
N ILE A 4 -5.05 26.93 0.45
CA ILE A 4 -4.17 25.86 0.91
C ILE A 4 -2.76 26.42 0.73
N GLU A 5 -2.08 26.76 1.83
CA GLU A 5 -0.65 27.06 1.79
C GLU A 5 0.06 25.87 1.12
N GLU A 6 0.69 26.12 -0.03
CA GLU A 6 1.53 25.11 -0.67
C GLU A 6 2.63 24.71 0.31
N SER A 7 2.55 23.48 0.80
CA SER A 7 3.57 22.87 1.64
C SER A 7 4.92 22.95 0.91
N LYS A 8 5.86 23.73 1.47
CA LYS A 8 7.27 23.81 1.06
C LYS A 8 8.07 22.52 1.33
N ASN A 9 7.41 21.42 1.67
CA ASN A 9 8.06 20.14 1.87
C ASN A 9 8.45 19.54 0.51
N GLU A 10 9.61 19.96 0.00
CA GLU A 10 10.20 19.51 -1.26
C GLU A 10 10.28 17.96 -1.32
N GLU A 11 10.61 17.31 -0.21
CA GLU A 11 10.66 15.85 -0.11
C GLU A 11 9.28 15.21 -0.39
N PHE A 12 8.21 15.73 0.21
CA PHE A 12 6.87 15.20 -0.06
C PHE A 12 6.41 15.47 -1.50
N GLN A 13 6.79 16.62 -2.08
CA GLN A 13 6.49 16.93 -3.48
C GLN A 13 7.18 15.94 -4.44
N GLU A 14 8.42 15.54 -4.14
CA GLU A 14 9.09 14.47 -4.86
C GLU A 14 8.35 13.15 -4.74
N TRP A 15 7.86 12.79 -3.55
CA TRP A 15 7.10 11.55 -3.35
C TRP A 15 5.79 11.57 -4.13
N LEU A 16 5.11 12.72 -4.17
CA LEU A 16 3.90 12.90 -4.96
C LEU A 16 4.19 12.71 -6.45
N LYS A 17 5.29 13.29 -6.96
CA LYS A 17 5.73 13.11 -8.35
C LYS A 17 6.08 11.65 -8.65
N GLU A 18 6.85 10.98 -7.78
CA GLU A 18 7.18 9.56 -7.91
C GLU A 18 5.92 8.68 -7.94
N SER A 19 4.90 9.01 -7.14
CA SER A 19 3.64 8.25 -7.13
C SER A 19 2.87 8.32 -8.45
N GLN A 20 3.13 9.34 -9.27
CA GLN A 20 2.46 9.57 -10.56
C GLN A 20 3.06 8.75 -11.71
N GLU A 21 4.28 8.25 -11.56
CA GLU A 21 4.95 7.45 -12.59
C GLU A 21 4.19 6.15 -12.88
N ASP A 22 4.27 5.61 -14.10
CA ASP A 22 3.51 4.42 -14.50
C ASP A 22 3.91 3.15 -13.74
N LYS A 23 5.15 3.08 -13.27
CA LYS A 23 5.67 1.96 -12.47
C LYS A 23 6.16 2.49 -11.14
N LEU A 24 5.99 1.72 -10.07
CA LEU A 24 6.69 1.94 -8.81
C LEU A 24 8.20 1.73 -9.06
N GLY A 25 8.85 2.78 -9.56
CA GLY A 25 10.27 2.80 -9.86
C GLY A 25 11.08 2.48 -8.62
N SER A 26 11.90 1.43 -8.68
CA SER A 26 12.99 1.17 -7.74
C SER A 26 12.63 1.36 -6.24
N LEU A 27 11.69 0.55 -5.73
CA LEU A 27 11.64 0.17 -4.29
C LEU A 27 12.93 -0.58 -3.83
N LYS A 28 14.02 -0.47 -4.59
CA LYS A 28 15.27 -1.24 -4.50
C LYS A 28 16.30 -0.59 -3.59
N LYS A 29 16.19 0.72 -3.33
CA LYS A 29 17.08 1.43 -2.41
C LYS A 29 16.43 1.41 -1.04
N GLN A 30 17.17 1.08 0.03
CA GLN A 30 16.68 1.22 1.40
C GLN A 30 16.54 2.71 1.77
N MET A 31 15.60 3.39 1.14
CA MET A 31 15.14 4.72 1.51
C MET A 31 13.96 4.53 2.45
N GLY A 32 13.97 5.27 3.57
CA GLY A 32 13.19 5.03 4.78
C GLY A 32 11.85 4.34 4.55
N TRP A 33 11.58 3.28 5.32
CA TRP A 33 10.49 2.33 5.09
C TRP A 33 9.11 3.00 4.93
N MET A 34 8.96 4.21 5.48
CA MET A 34 7.77 5.04 5.36
C MET A 34 7.59 5.69 3.97
N LYS A 35 8.65 6.18 3.32
CA LYS A 35 8.56 6.86 2.00
C LYS A 35 7.82 5.99 0.99
N HIS A 36 8.25 4.73 0.84
CA HIS A 36 7.67 3.80 -0.12
C HIS A 36 6.20 3.48 0.17
N ALA A 37 5.86 3.27 1.44
CA ALA A 37 4.47 3.04 1.83
C ALA A 37 3.57 4.24 1.45
N PHE A 38 4.05 5.47 1.67
CA PHE A 38 3.32 6.69 1.29
C PHE A 38 3.22 6.88 -0.22
N ILE A 39 4.27 6.59 -0.99
CA ILE A 39 4.22 6.63 -2.46
C ILE A 39 3.18 5.65 -2.99
N CYS A 40 3.15 4.42 -2.45
CA CYS A 40 2.10 3.45 -2.77
C CYS A 40 0.71 4.00 -2.45
N CYS A 41 0.53 4.59 -1.26
CA CYS A 41 -0.75 5.18 -0.86
C CYS A 41 -1.23 6.28 -1.82
N LEU A 42 -0.36 7.25 -2.14
CA LEU A 42 -0.67 8.35 -3.05
C LEU A 42 -1.00 7.86 -4.46
N ARG A 43 -0.27 6.85 -4.94
CA ARG A 43 -0.53 6.21 -6.23
C ARG A 43 -1.93 5.62 -6.28
N TYR A 44 -2.29 4.78 -5.31
CA TYR A 44 -3.56 4.07 -5.34
C TYR A 44 -4.75 4.97 -5.02
N LEU A 45 -4.57 6.04 -4.22
CA LEU A 45 -5.58 7.08 -4.10
C LEU A 45 -5.89 7.73 -5.44
N ARG A 46 -4.85 8.12 -6.19
CA ARG A 46 -5.03 8.70 -7.54
C ARG A 46 -5.70 7.71 -8.49
N LEU A 47 -5.26 6.46 -8.52
CA LEU A 47 -5.87 5.45 -9.39
C LEU A 47 -7.34 5.20 -9.00
N ALA A 48 -7.67 5.27 -7.72
CA ALA A 48 -9.03 5.09 -7.25
C ALA A 48 -9.97 6.23 -7.71
N THR A 49 -9.48 7.47 -7.92
CA THR A 49 -10.33 8.56 -8.41
C THR A 49 -10.72 8.43 -9.88
N THR A 50 -9.99 7.62 -10.65
CA THR A 50 -10.26 7.38 -12.08
C THR A 50 -10.69 5.95 -12.39
N ALA A 51 -10.73 5.06 -11.39
CA ALA A 51 -11.12 3.68 -11.56
C ALA A 51 -12.63 3.55 -11.81
N THR A 52 -13.01 2.71 -12.77
CA THR A 52 -14.41 2.38 -13.03
C THR A 52 -15.03 1.55 -11.91
N THR A 53 -14.23 0.69 -11.26
CA THR A 53 -14.68 -0.15 -10.14
C THR A 53 -13.65 -0.15 -9.01
N LEU A 54 -14.16 -0.12 -7.78
CA LEU A 54 -13.38 -0.22 -6.54
C LEU A 54 -13.79 -1.49 -5.79
N ASP A 55 -13.47 -2.63 -6.38
CA ASP A 55 -13.86 -3.96 -5.89
C ASP A 55 -12.64 -4.85 -5.55
N SER A 56 -12.88 -6.14 -5.33
CA SER A 56 -11.83 -7.12 -5.03
C SER A 56 -10.74 -7.16 -6.10
N THR A 57 -11.09 -6.93 -7.37
CA THR A 57 -10.15 -6.95 -8.51
C THR A 57 -9.18 -5.78 -8.40
N PHE A 58 -9.68 -4.58 -8.10
CA PHE A 58 -8.85 -3.40 -7.86
C PHE A 58 -7.90 -3.62 -6.67
N TYR A 59 -8.43 -4.15 -5.56
CA TYR A 59 -7.61 -4.48 -4.39
C TYR A 59 -6.51 -5.48 -4.73
N GLU A 60 -6.84 -6.59 -5.38
CA GLU A 60 -5.86 -7.63 -5.72
C GLU A 60 -4.79 -7.14 -6.69
N ALA A 61 -5.16 -6.39 -7.72
CA ALA A 61 -4.20 -5.85 -8.68
C ALA A 61 -3.20 -4.92 -7.98
N SER A 62 -3.71 -4.03 -7.14
CA SER A 62 -2.90 -3.08 -6.36
C SER A 62 -1.99 -3.79 -5.36
N MET A 63 -2.51 -4.77 -4.61
CA MET A 63 -1.70 -5.56 -3.68
C MET A 63 -0.65 -6.40 -4.40
N LYS A 64 -0.95 -6.99 -5.56
CA LYS A 64 0.02 -7.74 -6.37
C LYS A 64 1.17 -6.84 -6.82
N GLU A 65 0.91 -5.59 -7.18
CA GLU A 65 1.95 -4.62 -7.52
C GLU A 65 2.83 -4.27 -6.30
N ILE A 66 2.22 -4.01 -5.13
CA ILE A 66 2.97 -3.73 -3.89
C ILE A 66 3.86 -4.92 -3.50
N LEU A 67 3.30 -6.14 -3.57
CA LEU A 67 4.01 -7.37 -3.19
C LEU A 67 5.14 -7.76 -4.15
N LYS A 68 5.06 -7.33 -5.42
CA LYS A 68 6.17 -7.49 -6.39
C LYS A 68 7.32 -6.52 -6.11
N GLY A 69 7.12 -5.52 -5.26
CA GLY A 69 8.16 -4.65 -4.77
C GLY A 69 9.24 -5.41 -3.99
N SER A 70 10.47 -4.88 -4.03
CA SER A 70 11.56 -5.30 -3.14
C SER A 70 11.57 -4.46 -1.86
N GLY A 71 12.41 -4.85 -0.89
CA GLY A 71 12.60 -4.10 0.36
C GLY A 71 11.69 -4.59 1.48
N ASP A 72 11.09 -3.66 2.22
CA ASP A 72 10.16 -3.96 3.31
C ASP A 72 8.72 -4.10 2.79
N THR A 73 8.50 -5.19 2.07
CA THR A 73 7.21 -5.51 1.46
C THR A 73 6.11 -5.68 2.52
N ASP A 74 6.44 -6.22 3.69
CA ASP A 74 5.49 -6.44 4.79
C ASP A 74 4.91 -5.10 5.29
N THR A 75 5.78 -4.09 5.54
CA THR A 75 5.33 -2.75 5.95
C THR A 75 4.56 -2.02 4.86
N ASN A 76 5.05 -2.07 3.62
CA ASN A 76 4.38 -1.44 2.47
C ASN A 76 2.98 -2.01 2.25
N ALA A 77 2.86 -3.34 2.29
CA ALA A 77 1.60 -4.06 2.14
C ALA A 77 0.64 -3.77 3.31
N CYS A 78 1.16 -3.66 4.54
CA CYS A 78 0.35 -3.33 5.71
C CYS A 78 -0.28 -1.93 5.58
N ILE A 79 0.53 -0.92 5.32
CA ILE A 79 0.07 0.48 5.28
C ILE A 79 -0.81 0.74 4.05
N ALA A 80 -0.30 0.44 2.85
CA ALA A 80 -1.05 0.68 1.62
C ALA A 80 -2.27 -0.25 1.49
N GLY A 81 -2.18 -1.49 1.99
CA GLY A 81 -3.31 -2.42 2.04
C GLY A 81 -4.42 -1.95 2.97
N GLY A 82 -4.09 -1.34 4.11
CA GLY A 82 -5.07 -0.71 4.99
C GLY A 82 -5.85 0.41 4.29
N LEU A 83 -5.15 1.30 3.59
CA LEU A 83 -5.76 2.37 2.80
C LEU A 83 -6.62 1.82 1.65
N LEU A 84 -6.10 0.88 0.86
CA LEU A 84 -6.83 0.21 -0.21
C LEU A 84 -8.09 -0.47 0.32
N GLY A 85 -8.01 -1.11 1.48
CA GLY A 85 -9.15 -1.74 2.14
C GLY A 85 -10.21 -0.73 2.57
N ALA A 86 -9.81 0.47 2.98
CA ALA A 86 -10.74 1.56 3.28
C ALA A 86 -11.42 2.11 2.01
N ILE A 87 -10.69 2.21 0.90
CA ILE A 87 -11.22 2.65 -0.40
C ILE A 87 -12.24 1.64 -0.96
N VAL A 88 -11.88 0.35 -0.93
CA VAL A 88 -12.69 -0.73 -1.52
C VAL A 88 -13.85 -1.14 -0.61
N GLY A 89 -13.66 -1.04 0.71
CA GLY A 89 -14.63 -1.46 1.72
C GLY A 89 -14.50 -2.95 2.08
N PHE A 90 -14.72 -3.27 3.35
CA PHE A 90 -14.47 -4.60 3.92
C PHE A 90 -15.17 -5.76 3.19
N HIS A 91 -16.43 -5.55 2.76
CA HIS A 91 -17.20 -6.59 2.08
C HIS A 91 -16.72 -6.89 0.66
N ASN A 92 -16.06 -5.93 0.02
CA ASN A 92 -15.49 -6.04 -1.33
C ASN A 92 -14.05 -6.56 -1.32
N LEU A 93 -13.43 -6.77 -0.16
CA LEU A 93 -12.11 -7.41 -0.06
C LEU A 93 -12.16 -8.87 -0.54
N PRO A 94 -11.05 -9.40 -1.11
CA PRO A 94 -10.95 -10.80 -1.51
C PRO A 94 -11.32 -11.75 -0.37
N GLU A 95 -12.29 -12.62 -0.63
CA GLU A 95 -12.94 -13.41 0.42
C GLU A 95 -11.96 -14.36 1.12
N LEU A 96 -11.12 -15.07 0.35
CA LEU A 96 -10.23 -16.09 0.88
C LEU A 96 -9.14 -15.49 1.80
N PRO A 97 -8.40 -14.45 1.41
CA PRO A 97 -7.50 -13.74 2.33
C PRO A 97 -8.22 -13.16 3.56
N ARG A 98 -9.38 -12.51 3.37
CA ARG A 98 -10.17 -11.94 4.47
C ARG A 98 -10.55 -12.99 5.50
N LYS A 99 -11.11 -14.12 5.06
CA LYS A 99 -11.50 -15.23 5.94
C LYS A 99 -10.30 -15.82 6.67
N LYS A 100 -9.16 -16.01 5.98
CA LYS A 100 -7.94 -16.54 6.59
C LYS A 100 -7.41 -15.65 7.71
N VAL A 101 -7.40 -14.34 7.51
CA VAL A 101 -6.94 -13.38 8.52
C VAL A 101 -7.91 -13.35 9.71
N LEU A 102 -9.23 -13.34 9.48
CA LEU A 102 -10.22 -13.27 10.55
C LEU A 102 -10.35 -14.56 11.36
N ALA A 103 -10.10 -15.71 10.72
CA ALA A 103 -10.06 -17.01 11.38
C ALA A 103 -8.69 -17.29 12.03
N TRP A 104 -7.73 -16.37 11.90
CA TRP A 104 -6.41 -16.56 12.48
C TRP A 104 -6.46 -16.37 13.99
N GLU A 105 -5.93 -17.37 14.71
CA GLU A 105 -5.79 -17.34 16.16
C GLU A 105 -4.33 -17.65 16.52
N TYR A 106 -3.76 -16.86 17.42
CA TYR A 106 -2.44 -17.15 17.98
C TYR A 106 -2.54 -18.28 19.01
N LYS A 107 -2.08 -19.48 18.64
CA LYS A 107 -2.16 -20.69 19.49
C LYS A 107 -0.96 -20.88 20.42
N GLY A 108 -0.13 -19.85 20.60
CA GLY A 108 1.13 -19.94 21.32
C GLY A 108 2.25 -20.56 20.48
N GLY A 109 3.45 -19.99 20.56
CA GLY A 109 4.63 -20.47 19.84
C GLY A 109 5.80 -19.48 19.93
N LYS A 110 7.03 -19.99 19.89
CA LYS A 110 8.23 -19.14 19.79
C LYS A 110 8.38 -18.67 18.35
N GLY A 111 8.67 -17.39 18.15
CA GLY A 111 8.98 -16.86 16.81
C GLY A 111 10.17 -17.62 16.21
N ILE A 112 10.00 -18.12 14.99
CA ILE A 112 11.08 -18.80 14.25
C ILE A 112 11.94 -17.71 13.61
N LYS A 113 13.20 -17.62 14.04
CA LYS A 113 14.18 -16.73 13.42
C LYS A 113 14.51 -17.28 12.04
N ARG A 114 14.37 -16.46 10.99
CA ARG A 114 14.81 -16.84 9.64
C ARG A 114 16.33 -17.06 9.65
N GLU A 115 16.78 -18.12 9.01
CA GLU A 115 18.21 -18.33 8.74
C GLU A 115 18.72 -17.21 7.84
N LYS A 116 19.95 -16.76 8.10
CA LYS A 116 20.61 -15.68 7.36
C LYS A 116 21.33 -16.22 6.15
#